data_AF-A0A4Y2IXU2-F1
#
_entry.id   AF-A0A4Y2IXU2-F1
#
_cell.length_a   1.000
_cell.length_b   1.000
_cell.length_c   1.000
_cell.angle_alpha   90.00
_cell.angle_beta   90.00
_cell.angle_gamma   90.00
#
_symmetry.space_group_name_H-M   'P 1'
#
loop_
_entity.id
_entity.type
_entity.pdbx_description
1 polymer ?
#
loop_
_entity_poly.entity_id
_entity_poly.type
_entity_poly.pdbx_seq_one_letter_code
_entity_poly.pdbx_strand_id
1 'polypeptide(L)'
;MSNNQCLDDGMRWQIVGRLEAGQSQVQICREFTLTPSVVCNLWKQFQDTGSIERKPSQGRPRPTSATEDRYLSIIARRNRGATSSQLFRDL
;
A
#
# COMPACT_ATOMS: atom_id res chain seq x y z
N MET A 1 7.10 -2.16 -15.50
CA MET A 1 6.12 -1.08 -15.81
C MET A 1 4.82 -1.42 -15.11
N SER A 2 4.50 -0.73 -14.02
CA SER A 2 3.27 -0.96 -13.26
C SER A 2 2.18 -0.08 -13.86
N ASN A 3 1.29 -0.68 -14.67
CA ASN A 3 0.10 0.01 -15.16
C ASN A 3 -0.87 0.16 -13.99
N ASN A 4 -0.68 1.22 -13.20
CA ASN A 4 -1.58 1.56 -12.09
C ASN A 4 -2.85 2.23 -12.65
N GLN A 5 -3.59 1.52 -13.51
CA GLN A 5 -4.95 1.92 -13.79
C GLN A 5 -5.75 1.78 -12.48
N CYS A 6 -6.31 2.90 -12.04
CA CYS A 6 -7.21 2.91 -10.90
C CYS A 6 -8.53 2.26 -11.34
N LEU A 7 -8.62 0.93 -11.23
CA LEU A 7 -9.91 0.25 -11.32
C LEU A 7 -10.82 0.77 -10.23
N ASP A 8 -11.97 1.30 -10.64
CA ASP A 8 -13.07 1.69 -9.76
C ASP A 8 -13.51 0.51 -8.89
N ASP A 9 -13.83 0.77 -7.62
CA ASP A 9 -14.18 -0.29 -6.68
C ASP A 9 -15.45 -1.04 -7.08
N GLY A 10 -16.39 -0.40 -7.78
CA GLY A 10 -17.58 -1.03 -8.34
C GLY A 10 -17.24 -2.08 -9.41
N MET A 11 -16.32 -1.76 -10.32
CA MET A 11 -15.84 -2.72 -11.32
C MET A 11 -15.13 -3.90 -10.68
N ARG A 12 -14.36 -3.67 -9.62
CA ARG A 12 -13.65 -4.74 -8.91
C ARG A 12 -14.61 -5.73 -8.25
N TRP A 13 -15.65 -5.23 -7.58
CA TRP A 13 -16.70 -6.07 -6.99
C TRP A 13 -17.48 -6.86 -8.05
N GLN A 14 -17.76 -6.25 -9.21
CA GLN A 14 -18.44 -6.94 -10.31
C GLN A 14 -17.59 -8.09 -10.88
N ILE A 15 -16.28 -7.89 -11.01
CA ILE A 15 -15.36 -8.95 -11.46
C ILE A 15 -15.30 -10.08 -10.43
N VAL A 16 -15.20 -9.78 -9.14
CA VAL A 16 -15.16 -10.81 -8.09
C VAL A 16 -16.46 -11.59 -8.04
N GLY A 17 -17.63 -10.94 -8.10
CA GLY A 17 -18.92 -11.65 -8.12
C GLY A 17 -19.07 -12.60 -9.32
N ARG A 18 -18.50 -12.26 -10.48
CA ARG A 18 -18.48 -13.15 -11.66
C ARG A 18 -17.51 -14.32 -11.51
N LEU A 19 -16.37 -14.09 -10.86
CA LEU A 19 -15.41 -15.14 -10.54
C LEU A 19 -15.98 -16.12 -9.52
N GLU A 20 -16.71 -15.64 -8.51
CA GLU A 20 -17.44 -16.48 -7.55
C GLU A 20 -18.55 -17.30 -8.23
N ALA A 21 -19.22 -16.73 -9.24
CA ALA A 21 -20.19 -17.44 -10.07
C ALA A 21 -19.55 -18.47 -11.03
N GLY A 22 -18.22 -18.61 -11.03
CA GLY A 22 -17.50 -19.59 -11.85
C GLY A 22 -17.29 -19.18 -13.31
N GLN A 23 -17.46 -17.90 -13.67
CA GLN A 23 -17.15 -17.46 -15.03
C GLN A 23 -15.64 -17.58 -15.33
N SER A 24 -15.34 -17.89 -16.60
CA SER A 24 -13.95 -17.97 -17.08
C SER A 24 -13.27 -16.60 -17.04
N GLN A 25 -12.05 -16.55 -16.47
CA GLN A 25 -11.22 -15.34 -16.44
C GLN A 25 -11.01 -14.73 -17.83
N VAL A 26 -10.89 -15.56 -18.88
CA VAL A 26 -10.68 -15.10 -20.26
C VAL A 26 -11.88 -14.31 -20.77
N GLN A 27 -13.09 -14.75 -20.42
CA GLN A 27 -14.33 -14.05 -20.79
C GLN A 27 -14.43 -12.70 -20.09
N ILE A 28 -14.11 -12.68 -18.78
CA ILE A 28 -14.08 -11.44 -17.98
C ILE A 28 -13.04 -10.46 -18.54
N CYS A 29 -11.84 -10.93 -18.91
CA CYS A 29 -10.82 -10.06 -19.50
C CYS A 29 -11.28 -9.42 -20.81
N ARG A 30 -11.99 -10.17 -21.65
CA ARG A 30 -12.53 -9.65 -22.93
C ARG A 30 -13.62 -8.60 -22.70
N GLU A 31 -14.50 -8.84 -21.74
CA GLU A 31 -15.63 -7.94 -21.44
C GLU A 31 -15.17 -6.63 -20.81
N PHE A 32 -14.22 -6.68 -19.88
CA PHE A 32 -13.69 -5.50 -19.20
C PHE A 32 -12.48 -4.89 -19.92
N THR A 33 -12.03 -5.44 -21.04
CA THR A 33 -10.80 -5.04 -21.77
C THR A 33 -9.55 -5.00 -20.86
N LEU A 34 -9.48 -5.91 -19.89
CA LEU A 34 -8.41 -5.99 -18.89
C LEU A 34 -7.34 -7.01 -19.28
N THR A 35 -6.12 -6.79 -18.78
CA THR A 35 -5.07 -7.80 -18.88
C THR A 35 -5.37 -8.96 -17.93
N PRO A 36 -5.12 -10.23 -18.33
CA PRO A 36 -5.35 -11.40 -17.47
C PRO A 36 -4.67 -11.33 -16.11
N SER A 37 -3.53 -10.65 -16.03
CA SER A 37 -2.80 -10.39 -14.77
C SER A 37 -3.63 -9.62 -13.75
N VAL A 38 -4.46 -8.67 -14.18
CA VAL A 38 -5.29 -7.83 -13.30
C VAL A 38 -6.38 -8.68 -12.65
N VAL A 39 -7.05 -9.52 -13.44
CA VAL A 39 -8.10 -10.42 -12.95
C VAL A 39 -7.53 -11.48 -12.01
N CYS A 40 -6.39 -12.08 -12.37
CA CYS A 40 -5.72 -13.07 -11.52
C CYS A 40 -5.25 -12.48 -10.19
N ASN A 41 -4.63 -11.30 -10.21
CA ASN A 41 -4.18 -10.62 -8.99
C ASN A 41 -5.36 -10.20 -8.10
N LEU A 42 -6.46 -9.74 -8.69
CA LEU A 42 -7.66 -9.35 -7.96
C LEU A 42 -8.31 -10.55 -7.26
N TRP A 43 -8.43 -11.67 -7.98
CA TRP A 43 -8.95 -12.92 -7.42
C TRP A 43 -8.09 -13.42 -6.27
N LYS A 44 -6.77 -13.42 -6.46
CA LYS A 44 -5.81 -13.81 -5.42
C LYS A 44 -5.91 -12.90 -4.20
N GLN A 45 -5.98 -11.58 -4.38
CA GLN A 45 -6.15 -10.63 -3.28
C GLN A 45 -7.41 -10.93 -2.47
N PHE A 46 -8.52 -11.20 -3.15
CA PHE A 46 -9.79 -11.53 -2.51
C PHE A 46 -9.72 -12.86 -1.74
N GLN A 47 -9.12 -13.90 -2.31
CA GLN A 47 -8.90 -15.17 -1.60
C GLN A 47 -8.00 -15.03 -0.37
N ASP A 48 -6.94 -14.22 -0.48
CA ASP A 48 -5.94 -14.07 0.59
C ASP A 48 -6.46 -13.22 1.76
N THR A 49 -7.21 -12.14 1.46
CA THR A 49 -7.57 -11.11 2.46
C THR A 49 -9.07 -11.00 2.71
N GLY A 50 -9.93 -11.57 1.84
CA GLY A 50 -11.39 -11.36 1.87
C GLY A 50 -11.81 -9.93 1.52
N SER A 51 -10.87 -9.09 1.10
CA SER A 51 -11.09 -7.67 0.80
C SER A 51 -10.45 -7.29 -0.53
N ILE A 52 -11.18 -6.47 -1.26
CA ILE A 52 -10.81 -5.93 -2.57
C ILE A 52 -10.31 -4.48 -2.46
N GLU A 53 -10.45 -3.90 -1.26
CA GLU A 53 -10.02 -2.55 -0.98
C GLU A 53 -8.51 -2.41 -1.21
N ARG A 54 -8.11 -1.24 -1.67
CA ARG A 54 -6.69 -0.92 -1.77
C ARG A 54 -6.09 -0.91 -0.37
N LYS A 55 -5.12 -1.79 -0.13
CA LYS A 55 -4.32 -1.74 1.08
C LYS A 55 -3.67 -0.36 1.16
N PRO A 56 -3.77 0.35 2.29
CA PRO A 56 -3.04 1.59 2.47
C PRO A 56 -1.56 1.27 2.26
N SER A 57 -0.91 2.02 1.38
CA SER A 57 0.52 1.86 1.16
C SER A 57 1.21 2.08 2.49
N GLN A 58 1.88 1.06 3.01
CA GLN A 58 2.81 1.27 4.10
C GLN A 58 3.90 2.19 3.54
N GLY A 59 3.90 3.45 4.01
CA GLY A 59 4.89 4.42 3.60
C GLY A 59 6.30 3.95 3.95
N ARG A 60 7.30 4.71 3.53
CA ARG A 60 8.68 4.42 3.91
C ARG A 60 8.78 4.32 5.44
N PRO A 61 9.39 3.24 5.98
CA PRO A 61 9.64 3.14 7.42
C PRO A 61 10.36 4.39 7.92
N ARG A 62 9.99 4.87 9.11
CA ARG A 62 10.66 6.03 9.69
C ARG A 62 12.13 5.69 9.93
N PRO A 63 13.06 6.57 9.54
CA PRO A 63 14.48 6.34 9.75
C PRO A 63 14.86 6.39 11.24
N THR A 64 14.08 7.09 12.06
CA THR A 64 14.26 7.20 13.51
C THR A 64 13.14 6.50 14.27
N SER A 65 13.50 5.93 15.42
CA SER A 65 12.57 5.35 16.37
C SER A 65 11.88 6.43 17.20
N ALA A 66 10.70 6.12 17.74
CA ALA A 66 9.97 7.04 18.63
C ALA A 66 10.79 7.44 19.88
N THR A 67 11.66 6.55 20.35
CA THR A 67 12.57 6.82 21.48
C THR A 67 13.67 7.81 21.10
N GLU A 68 14.24 7.64 19.90
CA GLU A 68 15.27 8.53 19.35
C GLU A 68 14.69 9.93 19.12
N ASP A 69 13.51 10.03 18.52
CA ASP A 69 12.79 11.29 18.32
C ASP A 69 12.54 12.02 19.65
N ARG A 70 12.18 11.29 20.70
CA ARG A 70 11.97 11.83 22.04
C ARG A 70 13.28 12.34 22.64
N TYR A 71 14.37 11.59 22.49
CA TYR A 71 15.68 11.97 23.00
C TYR A 71 16.21 13.23 22.28
N LEU A 72 16.14 13.27 20.95
CA LEU A 72 16.49 14.43 20.14
C LEU A 72 15.68 15.66 20.55
N SER A 73 14.38 15.50 20.78
CA SER A 73 13.50 16.59 21.25
C SER A 73 13.94 17.16 22.60
N ILE A 74 14.44 16.32 23.51
CA ILE A 74 14.91 16.76 24.83
C ILE A 74 16.24 17.51 24.70
N ILE A 75 17.21 16.98 23.93
CA ILE A 75 18.52 17.61 23.78
C ILE A 75 18.42 18.91 22.99
N ALA A 76 17.63 18.94 21.91
CA ALA A 76 17.41 20.16 21.14
C ALA A 76 16.84 21.30 22.01
N ARG A 77 15.98 20.98 22.99
CA ARG A 77 15.41 21.96 23.93
C ARG A 77 16.42 22.45 24.96
N ARG A 78 17.31 21.57 25.43
CA ARG A 78 18.38 21.90 26.40
C ARG A 78 19.50 22.71 25.75
N ASN A 79 19.87 22.35 24.54
CA ASN A 79 20.98 22.94 23.78
C ASN A 79 20.45 23.62 22.51
N ARG A 80 19.72 24.73 22.66
CA ARG A 80 19.04 25.42 21.54
C ARG A 80 19.97 25.88 20.40
N GLY A 81 21.27 26.03 20.68
CA GLY A 81 22.29 26.39 19.68
C GLY A 81 22.96 25.20 19.00
N ALA A 82 22.61 23.96 19.35
CA ALA A 82 23.21 22.77 18.76
C ALA A 82 22.70 22.55 17.32
N THR A 83 23.62 22.20 16.43
CA THR A 83 23.32 21.85 15.03
C THR A 83 22.76 20.44 14.95
N SER A 84 21.94 20.14 13.95
CA SER A 84 21.38 18.79 13.72
C SER A 84 22.43 17.68 13.72
N SER A 85 23.63 17.94 13.18
CA SER A 85 24.74 16.97 13.18
C SER A 85 25.37 16.74 14.56
N GLN A 86 25.30 17.73 15.46
CA GLN A 86 25.73 17.57 16.85
C GLN A 86 24.70 16.73 17.61
N LEU A 87 23.41 17.05 17.45
CA LEU A 87 22.32 16.30 18.09
C LEU A 87 22.29 14.83 17.66
N PHE A 88 22.58 14.56 16.39
CA PHE A 88 22.60 13.20 15.85
C PHE A 88 23.84 12.40 16.27
N ARG A 89 24.96 13.05 16.63
CA ARG A 89 26.15 12.34 17.14
C ARG A 89 25.96 11.78 18.55
N ASP A 90 25.06 12.38 19.31
CA ASP A 90 24.74 11.96 20.68
C ASP A 90 23.62 10.89 20.71
N LEU A 91 23.07 10.55 19.54
CA LEU A 91 22.06 9.50 19.34
C LEU A 91 22.75 8.14 19.18
#